data_AF-A0A830SND1-F1
#
_entry.id   AF-A0A830SND1-F1
#
_cell.length_a   1.000
_cell.length_b   1.000
_cell.length_c   1.000
_cell.angle_alpha   90.00
_cell.angle_beta   90.00
_cell.angle_gamma   90.00
#
_symmetry.space_group_name_H-M   'P 1'
#
loop_
_entity.id
_entity.type
_entity.pdbx_description
1 polymer ?
#
loop_
_entity_poly.entity_id
_entity_poly.type
_entity_poly.pdbx_seq_one_letter_code
_entity_poly.pdbx_strand_id
1 'polypeptide(L)'
;KAAATQFPLPEGMNLPLTLRHYRVFISYCSPSKKKSRADILEMENLVKIIRASLQGASITTQTVDAQAFIDIVGEMINHNPDSLYPKRRQLDPYSDLNYQCVEDSFDLKVRADYLTLGLRENGRNSTARILNFHLARNPEIAFLWNMADNYSNLLNPELSISCPFILTLTLVVEDQVKTHSEANLKYMDLEKKSKTSYAKWFPSVEKEAKEWGELRQR
;
A
#
# COMPACT_ATOMS: atom_id res chain seq x y z
N LYS A 1 2.78 -19.81 -23.34
CA LYS A 1 3.95 -19.77 -24.26
C LYS A 1 4.29 -18.32 -24.66
N ALA A 2 3.39 -17.54 -25.26
CA ALA A 2 3.66 -16.15 -25.63
C ALA A 2 4.09 -15.25 -24.45
N ALA A 3 3.45 -15.39 -23.29
CA ALA A 3 3.85 -14.67 -22.06
C ALA A 3 5.26 -15.02 -21.53
N ALA A 4 5.86 -16.12 -22.00
CA ALA A 4 7.20 -16.56 -21.61
C ALA A 4 8.27 -16.31 -22.69
N THR A 5 7.87 -15.87 -23.89
CA THR A 5 8.79 -15.62 -25.01
C THR A 5 8.67 -14.18 -25.50
N GLN A 6 7.67 -13.89 -26.31
CA GLN A 6 7.35 -12.56 -26.81
C GLN A 6 5.96 -12.60 -27.44
N PHE A 7 5.23 -11.48 -27.38
CA PHE A 7 4.03 -11.32 -28.19
C PHE A 7 4.43 -11.01 -29.64
N PRO A 8 3.80 -11.63 -30.65
CA PRO A 8 4.05 -11.29 -32.03
C PRO A 8 3.65 -9.83 -32.29
N LEU A 9 4.61 -9.02 -32.71
CA LEU A 9 4.42 -7.60 -33.04
C LEU A 9 4.87 -7.35 -34.49
N PRO A 10 4.35 -6.31 -35.16
CA PRO A 10 4.82 -5.89 -36.48
C PRO A 10 6.33 -5.59 -36.49
N GLU A 11 6.99 -5.77 -37.64
CA GLU A 11 8.40 -5.43 -37.81
C GLU A 11 8.65 -3.95 -37.43
N GLY A 12 9.71 -3.72 -36.65
CA GLY A 12 10.04 -2.40 -36.11
C GLY A 12 9.34 -2.04 -34.79
N MET A 13 8.42 -2.86 -34.29
CA MET A 13 7.71 -2.63 -33.04
C MET A 13 8.17 -3.61 -31.96
N ASN A 14 9.06 -3.17 -31.07
CA ASN A 14 9.53 -3.96 -29.92
C ASN A 14 8.93 -3.43 -28.62
N LEU A 15 7.62 -3.62 -28.45
CA LEU A 15 6.92 -3.21 -27.23
C LEU A 15 7.01 -4.33 -26.18
N PRO A 16 7.31 -4.01 -24.91
CA PRO A 16 7.31 -4.98 -23.81
C PRO A 16 5.85 -5.31 -23.41
N LEU A 17 5.12 -5.95 -24.31
CA LEU A 17 3.78 -6.45 -24.02
C LEU A 17 3.88 -7.53 -22.94
N THR A 18 3.25 -7.26 -21.80
CA THR A 18 3.23 -8.17 -20.65
C THR A 18 1.79 -8.57 -20.37
N LEU A 19 1.53 -9.87 -20.20
CA LEU A 19 0.27 -10.33 -19.66
C LEU A 19 0.32 -10.11 -18.14
N ARG A 20 -0.59 -9.29 -17.63
CA ARG A 20 -0.60 -8.93 -16.20
C ARG A 20 -1.78 -9.62 -15.51
N HIS A 21 -1.48 -10.31 -14.42
CA HIS A 21 -2.48 -10.92 -13.54
C HIS A 21 -2.52 -10.15 -12.23
N TYR A 22 -3.37 -9.13 -12.16
CA TYR A 22 -3.54 -8.32 -10.95
C TYR A 22 -4.40 -9.06 -9.93
N ARG A 23 -3.95 -9.08 -8.67
CA ARG A 23 -4.73 -9.51 -7.51
C ARG A 23 -4.87 -8.32 -6.56
N VAL A 24 -6.08 -8.11 -6.07
CA VAL A 24 -6.37 -7.06 -5.08
C VAL A 24 -6.62 -7.73 -3.74
N PHE A 25 -5.88 -7.30 -2.73
CA PHE A 25 -6.05 -7.72 -1.35
C PHE A 25 -6.49 -6.52 -0.53
N ILE A 26 -7.59 -6.67 0.21
CA ILE A 26 -8.11 -5.63 1.09
C ILE A 26 -7.86 -6.09 2.52
N SER A 27 -7.06 -5.30 3.25
CA SER A 27 -6.86 -5.46 4.69
C SER A 27 -7.55 -4.32 5.41
N TYR A 28 -8.32 -4.64 6.44
CA TYR A 28 -9.01 -3.66 7.28
C TYR A 28 -8.56 -3.85 8.73
N CYS A 29 -8.08 -2.77 9.34
CA CYS A 29 -7.64 -2.75 10.73
C CYS A 29 -8.49 -1.74 11.50
N SER A 30 -9.12 -2.19 12.59
CA SER A 30 -9.84 -1.32 13.51
C SER A 30 -9.13 -1.26 14.87
N PRO A 31 -8.95 -0.07 15.47
CA PRO A 31 -8.42 0.04 16.83
C PRO A 31 -9.35 -0.66 17.83
N SER A 32 -8.82 -1.61 18.59
CA SER A 32 -9.58 -2.25 19.67
C SER A 32 -8.76 -2.28 20.96
N LYS A 33 -9.32 -1.74 22.04
CA LYS A 33 -8.68 -1.71 23.36
C LYS A 33 -8.79 -3.05 24.10
N LYS A 34 -9.89 -3.78 23.90
CA LYS A 34 -10.21 -4.99 24.67
C LYS A 34 -10.29 -6.25 23.81
N LYS A 35 -10.16 -6.13 22.49
CA LYS A 35 -10.40 -7.20 21.51
C LYS A 35 -11.72 -7.92 21.82
N SER A 36 -12.76 -7.12 22.06
CA SER A 36 -14.01 -7.64 22.60
C SER A 36 -14.71 -8.51 21.54
N ARG A 37 -15.55 -9.45 21.99
CA ARG A 37 -16.37 -10.24 21.06
C ARG A 37 -17.29 -9.36 20.20
N ALA A 38 -17.73 -8.20 20.73
CA ALA A 38 -18.51 -7.24 19.98
C ALA A 38 -17.69 -6.60 18.85
N ASP A 39 -16.43 -6.23 19.11
CA ASP A 39 -15.53 -5.64 18.11
C ASP A 39 -15.26 -6.63 16.97
N ILE A 40 -15.08 -7.92 17.30
CA ILE A 40 -14.89 -8.99 16.32
C ILE A 40 -16.16 -9.16 15.47
N LEU A 41 -17.34 -9.19 16.09
CA LEU A 41 -18.62 -9.32 15.39
C LEU A 41 -18.88 -8.12 14.46
N GLU A 42 -18.50 -6.92 14.89
CA GLU A 42 -18.58 -5.71 14.07
C GLU A 42 -17.69 -5.83 12.82
N MET A 43 -16.44 -6.28 13.00
CA MET A 43 -15.54 -6.53 11.86
C MET A 43 -16.07 -7.62 10.93
N GLU A 44 -16.60 -8.73 11.46
CA GLU A 44 -17.22 -9.77 10.64
C GLU A 44 -18.41 -9.25 9.82
N ASN A 45 -19.25 -8.41 10.41
CA ASN A 45 -20.36 -7.78 9.71
C ASN A 45 -19.89 -6.80 8.63
N LEU A 46 -18.85 -6.01 8.90
CA LEU A 46 -18.25 -5.12 7.92
C LEU A 46 -17.68 -5.90 6.72
N VAL A 47 -16.99 -7.01 6.96
CA VAL A 47 -16.51 -7.90 5.88
C VAL A 47 -17.67 -8.45 5.05
N LYS A 48 -18.78 -8.86 5.66
CA LYS A 48 -19.99 -9.31 4.93
C LYS A 48 -20.55 -8.20 4.04
N ILE A 49 -20.62 -6.96 4.54
CA ILE A 49 -21.09 -5.80 3.77
C ILE A 49 -20.18 -5.55 2.56
N ILE A 50 -18.86 -5.50 2.76
CA ILE A 50 -17.89 -5.31 1.66
C ILE A 50 -18.06 -6.39 0.59
N ARG A 51 -18.16 -7.66 1.00
CA ARG A 51 -18.34 -8.77 0.07
C ARG A 51 -19.65 -8.66 -0.71
N ALA A 52 -20.75 -8.30 -0.06
CA ALA A 52 -22.04 -8.10 -0.72
C ALA A 52 -21.99 -6.95 -1.74
N SER A 53 -21.34 -5.84 -1.39
CA SER A 53 -21.14 -4.70 -2.31
C SER A 53 -20.30 -5.10 -3.53
N LEU A 54 -19.20 -5.82 -3.33
CA LEU A 54 -18.35 -6.31 -4.42
C LEU A 54 -19.10 -7.31 -5.31
N GLN A 55 -19.88 -8.20 -4.71
CA GLN A 55 -20.73 -9.13 -5.45
C GLN A 55 -21.79 -8.39 -6.29
N GLY A 56 -22.40 -7.34 -5.75
CA GLY A 56 -23.32 -6.47 -6.49
C GLY A 56 -22.65 -5.78 -7.68
N ALA A 57 -21.35 -5.50 -7.60
CA ALA A 57 -20.53 -4.98 -8.69
C ALA A 57 -19.97 -6.08 -9.62
N SER A 58 -20.41 -7.33 -9.50
CA SER A 58 -19.88 -8.49 -10.25
C SER A 58 -18.38 -8.76 -10.01
N ILE A 59 -17.87 -8.38 -8.84
CA ILE A 59 -16.49 -8.67 -8.41
C ILE A 59 -16.52 -9.85 -7.45
N THR A 60 -15.95 -10.97 -7.88
CA THR A 60 -15.86 -12.20 -7.08
C THR A 60 -14.88 -12.01 -5.92
N THR A 61 -15.27 -12.48 -4.73
CA THR A 61 -14.44 -12.40 -3.51
C THR A 61 -14.24 -13.77 -2.87
N GLN A 62 -13.03 -14.04 -2.38
CA GLN A 62 -12.68 -15.26 -1.66
C GLN A 62 -12.24 -14.91 -0.24
N THR A 63 -12.64 -15.71 0.75
CA THR A 63 -12.12 -15.58 2.12
C THR A 63 -10.69 -16.09 2.18
N VAL A 64 -9.82 -15.39 2.90
CA VAL A 64 -8.43 -15.80 3.10
C VAL A 64 -8.36 -16.59 4.41
N ASP A 65 -7.99 -17.87 4.34
CA ASP A 65 -7.69 -18.70 5.49
C ASP A 65 -6.20 -18.63 5.86
N ALA A 66 -5.77 -19.37 6.88
CA ALA A 66 -4.38 -19.36 7.34
C ALA A 66 -3.38 -19.78 6.24
N GLN A 67 -3.75 -20.76 5.41
CA GLN A 67 -2.93 -21.24 4.31
C GLN A 67 -2.81 -20.17 3.20
N ALA A 68 -3.94 -19.63 2.74
CA ALA A 68 -3.93 -18.55 1.77
C ALA A 68 -3.19 -17.32 2.30
N PHE A 69 -3.28 -17.02 3.60
CA PHE A 69 -2.55 -15.92 4.23
C PHE A 69 -1.04 -16.09 4.10
N ILE A 70 -0.47 -17.24 4.49
CA ILE A 70 0.98 -17.46 4.37
C ILE A 70 1.44 -17.50 2.90
N ASP A 71 0.60 -18.01 2.00
CA ASP A 71 0.89 -18.00 0.57
C ASP A 71 0.97 -16.57 0.03
N ILE A 72 -0.02 -15.72 0.35
CA ILE A 72 -0.10 -14.32 -0.09
C ILE A 72 1.02 -13.49 0.53
N VAL A 73 1.13 -13.48 1.87
CA VAL A 73 2.10 -12.65 2.59
C VAL A 73 3.51 -13.11 2.29
N GLY A 74 3.74 -14.42 2.21
CA GLY A 74 5.04 -14.94 1.84
C GLY A 74 5.40 -14.60 0.39
N GLU A 75 4.45 -14.56 -0.54
CA GLU A 75 4.73 -14.08 -1.91
C GLU A 75 5.11 -12.60 -1.91
N MET A 76 4.45 -11.78 -1.08
CA MET A 76 4.76 -10.35 -0.96
C MET A 76 6.15 -10.10 -0.36
N ILE A 77 6.47 -10.80 0.72
CA ILE A 77 7.73 -10.62 1.45
C ILE A 77 8.90 -11.24 0.69
N ASN A 78 8.71 -12.37 0.01
CA ASN A 78 9.76 -13.08 -0.72
C ASN A 78 9.57 -12.89 -2.23
N HIS A 79 9.44 -11.65 -2.67
CA HIS A 79 9.26 -11.34 -4.09
C HIS A 79 10.47 -11.80 -4.91
N ASN A 80 10.23 -12.71 -5.85
CA ASN A 80 11.22 -13.20 -6.79
C ASN A 80 10.79 -12.81 -8.23
N PRO A 81 11.39 -11.75 -8.83
CA PRO A 81 11.02 -11.31 -10.18
C PRO A 81 11.33 -12.34 -11.27
N ASP A 82 12.20 -13.31 -11.00
CA ASP A 82 12.56 -14.38 -11.95
C ASP A 82 11.58 -15.55 -11.91
N SER A 83 10.70 -15.60 -10.90
CA SER A 83 9.68 -16.65 -10.79
C SER A 83 8.36 -16.20 -11.43
N LEU A 84 7.86 -17.01 -12.37
CA LEU A 84 6.57 -16.78 -13.00
C LEU A 84 5.39 -17.32 -12.17
N TYR A 85 5.66 -18.27 -11.26
CA TYR A 85 4.62 -18.98 -10.53
C TYR A 85 4.77 -18.80 -9.01
N PRO A 86 3.64 -18.70 -8.28
CA PRO A 86 3.68 -18.68 -6.83
C PRO A 86 4.27 -19.97 -6.28
N LYS A 87 5.16 -19.83 -5.30
CA LYS A 87 5.67 -20.96 -4.51
C LYS A 87 4.62 -21.31 -3.45
N ARG A 88 4.16 -22.56 -3.45
CA ARG A 88 3.24 -23.05 -2.41
C ARG A 88 4.00 -23.22 -1.10
N ARG A 89 3.45 -22.69 -0.02
CA ARG A 89 3.96 -22.92 1.34
C ARG A 89 3.15 -24.00 2.01
N GLN A 90 3.77 -24.69 2.96
CA GLN A 90 3.08 -25.66 3.79
C GLN A 90 2.82 -25.01 5.14
N LEU A 91 1.55 -24.84 5.50
CA LEU A 91 1.18 -24.34 6.81
C LEU A 91 1.60 -25.33 7.89
N ASP A 92 2.39 -24.85 8.85
CA ASP A 92 2.65 -25.52 10.12
C ASP A 92 1.58 -25.08 11.13
N PRO A 93 0.70 -26.00 11.60
CA PRO A 93 -0.33 -25.68 12.58
C PRO A 93 0.21 -25.28 13.96
N TYR A 94 1.48 -25.59 14.25
CA TYR A 94 2.09 -25.37 15.57
C TYR A 94 2.95 -24.10 15.64
N SER A 95 3.13 -23.41 14.53
CA SER A 95 3.91 -22.17 14.44
C SER A 95 2.98 -20.98 14.17
N ASP A 96 3.31 -19.81 14.71
CA ASP A 96 2.53 -18.61 14.41
C ASP A 96 2.73 -18.18 12.96
N LEU A 97 1.68 -17.63 12.33
CA LEU A 97 1.67 -17.29 10.90
C LEU A 97 2.79 -16.32 10.50
N ASN A 98 3.16 -15.38 11.38
CA ASN A 98 4.20 -14.39 11.11
C ASN A 98 5.59 -15.01 10.93
N TYR A 99 5.89 -16.12 11.60
CA TYR A 99 7.17 -16.82 11.46
C TYR A 99 7.26 -17.68 10.20
N GLN A 100 6.12 -17.96 9.55
CA GLN A 100 6.04 -18.83 8.38
C GLN A 100 6.09 -18.07 7.04
N CYS A 101 6.14 -16.73 7.08
CA CYS A 101 6.05 -15.90 5.88
C CYS A 101 7.42 -15.54 5.28
N VAL A 102 8.53 -15.67 6.00
CA VAL A 102 9.88 -15.26 5.53
C VAL A 102 10.66 -16.52 5.13
N GLU A 103 11.31 -16.50 3.97
CA GLU A 103 12.19 -17.59 3.54
C GLU A 103 13.54 -17.53 4.27
N ASP A 104 14.13 -18.69 4.58
CA ASP A 104 15.44 -18.77 5.28
C ASP A 104 16.57 -18.08 4.50
N SER A 105 16.44 -17.98 3.17
CA SER A 105 17.42 -17.36 2.28
C SER A 105 17.26 -15.85 2.13
N PHE A 106 16.28 -15.26 2.82
CA PHE A 106 15.94 -13.84 2.72
C PHE A 106 17.10 -12.95 3.18
N ASP A 107 17.49 -12.02 2.31
CA ASP A 107 18.48 -10.97 2.57
C ASP A 107 17.87 -9.60 2.29
N LEU A 108 18.03 -8.64 3.20
CA LEU A 108 17.56 -7.27 3.02
C LEU A 108 18.70 -6.30 3.28
N LYS A 109 19.05 -5.51 2.28
CA LYS A 109 20.10 -4.49 2.40
C LYS A 109 19.53 -3.09 2.23
N VAL A 110 19.91 -2.21 3.15
CA VAL A 110 19.55 -0.80 3.13
C VAL A 110 20.57 -0.04 2.29
N ARG A 111 20.11 0.73 1.30
CA ARG A 111 20.90 1.71 0.55
C ARG A 111 20.37 3.11 0.85
N ALA A 112 21.07 4.15 0.39
CA ALA A 112 20.67 5.53 0.61
C ALA A 112 19.25 5.82 0.05
N ASP A 113 18.95 5.32 -1.15
CA ASP A 113 17.72 5.69 -1.87
C ASP A 113 16.71 4.54 -2.00
N TYR A 114 17.07 3.31 -1.62
CA TYR A 114 16.23 2.13 -1.80
C TYR A 114 16.64 0.96 -0.89
N LEU A 115 15.79 -0.06 -0.80
CA LEU A 115 16.18 -1.35 -0.21
C LEU A 115 16.36 -2.38 -1.32
N THR A 116 17.25 -3.34 -1.11
CA THR A 116 17.35 -4.53 -1.96
C THR A 116 16.96 -5.76 -1.18
N LEU A 117 15.99 -6.49 -1.71
CA LEU A 117 15.63 -7.83 -1.28
C LEU A 117 16.42 -8.83 -2.13
N GLY A 118 17.10 -9.76 -1.47
CA GLY A 118 17.79 -10.88 -2.07
C GLY A 118 17.17 -12.19 -1.63
N LEU A 119 17.07 -13.14 -2.56
CA LEU A 119 16.68 -14.52 -2.29
C LEU A 119 17.71 -15.44 -2.95
N ARG A 120 18.01 -16.56 -2.30
CA ARG A 120 18.92 -17.57 -2.84
C ARG A 120 18.20 -18.89 -2.99
N GLU A 121 18.02 -19.33 -4.23
CA GLU A 121 17.32 -20.56 -4.55
C GLU A 121 18.11 -21.35 -5.60
N ASN A 122 18.38 -22.63 -5.34
CA ASN A 122 19.05 -23.54 -6.27
C ASN A 122 20.37 -22.99 -6.87
N GLY A 123 21.13 -22.23 -6.08
CA GLY A 123 22.39 -21.61 -6.50
C GLY A 123 22.25 -20.35 -7.36
N ARG A 124 21.02 -19.89 -7.63
CA ARG A 124 20.75 -18.61 -8.27
C ARG A 124 20.35 -17.59 -7.22
N ASN A 125 20.91 -16.39 -7.34
CA ASN A 125 20.50 -15.25 -6.53
C ASN A 125 19.48 -14.45 -7.34
N SER A 126 18.30 -14.23 -6.77
CA SER A 126 17.37 -13.24 -7.28
C SER A 126 17.47 -11.97 -6.44
N THR A 127 17.29 -10.82 -7.07
CA THR A 127 17.33 -9.53 -6.39
C THR A 127 16.19 -8.64 -6.84
N ALA A 128 15.40 -8.14 -5.90
CA ALA A 128 14.35 -7.15 -6.14
C ALA A 128 14.71 -5.81 -5.47
N ARG A 129 14.32 -4.71 -6.10
CA ARG A 129 14.45 -3.37 -5.51
C ARG A 129 13.12 -2.97 -4.87
N ILE A 130 13.18 -2.50 -3.64
CA ILE A 130 12.03 -1.94 -2.93
C ILE A 130 12.21 -0.43 -2.91
N LEU A 131 11.21 0.26 -3.44
CA LEU A 131 11.14 1.72 -3.50
C LEU A 131 9.96 2.17 -2.64
N ASN A 132 10.17 3.20 -1.83
CA ASN A 132 9.10 3.85 -1.10
C ASN A 132 8.91 5.26 -1.68
N PHE A 133 7.68 5.53 -2.11
CA PHE A 133 7.30 6.84 -2.61
C PHE A 133 6.27 7.43 -1.64
N HIS A 134 6.46 8.69 -1.29
CA HIS A 134 5.47 9.49 -0.60
C HIS A 134 5.01 10.62 -1.51
N LEU A 135 3.76 11.05 -1.36
CA LEU A 135 3.29 12.24 -2.04
C LEU A 135 4.07 13.45 -1.50
N ALA A 136 4.61 14.27 -2.39
CA ALA A 136 5.21 15.55 -2.01
C ALA A 136 4.14 16.56 -1.60
N ARG A 137 2.96 16.47 -2.21
CA ARG A 137 1.76 17.26 -1.90
C ARG A 137 0.53 16.45 -2.31
N ASN A 138 -0.57 16.61 -1.56
CA ASN A 138 -1.86 16.03 -1.95
C ASN A 138 -2.35 16.65 -3.26
N PRO A 139 -2.94 15.85 -4.17
CA PRO A 139 -3.55 16.38 -5.39
C PRO A 139 -4.71 17.31 -5.04
N GLU A 140 -4.90 18.40 -5.79
CA GLU A 140 -6.04 19.31 -5.62
C GLU A 140 -7.36 18.64 -5.99
N ILE A 141 -7.31 17.72 -6.96
CA ILE A 141 -8.43 16.89 -7.39
C ILE A 141 -7.91 15.47 -7.56
N ALA A 142 -8.53 14.51 -6.87
CA ALA A 142 -8.21 13.09 -6.99
C ALA A 142 -9.41 12.34 -7.54
N PHE A 143 -9.23 11.67 -8.68
CA PHE A 143 -10.19 10.71 -9.20
C PHE A 143 -9.62 9.30 -9.04
N LEU A 144 -10.41 8.39 -8.48
CA LEU A 144 -9.96 7.01 -8.18
C LEU A 144 -9.47 6.26 -9.43
N TRP A 145 -10.06 6.53 -10.60
CA TRP A 145 -9.68 5.86 -11.85
C TRP A 145 -8.32 6.30 -12.39
N ASN A 146 -7.82 7.48 -12.03
CA ASN A 146 -6.49 7.95 -12.45
C ASN A 146 -5.35 7.19 -11.74
N MET A 147 -5.66 6.40 -10.71
CA MET A 147 -4.63 5.63 -9.98
C MET A 147 -3.98 4.54 -10.82
N ALA A 148 -4.64 4.08 -11.89
CA ALA A 148 -4.09 3.08 -12.81
C ALA A 148 -2.83 3.61 -13.54
N ASP A 149 -2.80 4.91 -13.84
CA ASP A 149 -1.68 5.57 -14.51
C ASP A 149 -0.40 5.58 -13.67
N ASN A 150 -0.47 5.31 -12.35
CA ASN A 150 0.72 5.24 -11.49
C ASN A 150 1.62 4.04 -11.79
N TYR A 151 1.10 2.99 -12.43
CA TYR A 151 1.85 1.76 -12.70
C TYR A 151 1.73 1.25 -14.13
N SER A 152 0.75 1.76 -14.89
CA SER A 152 0.61 1.48 -16.31
C SER A 152 -0.19 2.57 -17.01
N ASN A 153 0.35 3.13 -18.09
CA ASN A 153 -0.37 4.06 -18.94
C ASN A 153 -0.70 3.38 -20.28
N LEU A 154 -1.97 3.45 -20.69
CA LEU A 154 -2.45 2.79 -21.91
C LEU A 154 -1.96 3.49 -23.19
N LEU A 155 -1.86 4.82 -23.16
CA LEU A 155 -1.49 5.63 -24.32
C LEU A 155 0.03 5.71 -24.51
N ASN A 156 0.77 5.70 -23.40
CA ASN A 156 2.22 5.78 -23.37
C ASN A 156 2.78 4.53 -22.66
N PRO A 157 2.97 3.41 -23.37
CA PRO A 157 3.52 2.18 -22.79
C PRO A 157 4.89 2.37 -22.11
N GLU A 158 5.65 3.37 -22.57
CA GLU A 158 6.94 3.77 -21.99
C GLU A 158 6.84 4.23 -20.52
N LEU A 159 5.66 4.72 -20.10
CA LEU A 159 5.37 5.13 -18.73
C LEU A 159 4.80 3.98 -17.87
N SER A 160 4.94 2.73 -18.32
CA SER A 160 4.49 1.55 -17.57
C SER A 160 5.67 0.80 -16.95
N ILE A 161 5.48 0.24 -15.75
CA ILE A 161 6.50 -0.61 -15.12
C ILE A 161 6.65 -1.89 -15.95
N SER A 162 7.82 -2.14 -16.52
CA SER A 162 8.04 -3.22 -17.51
C SER A 162 8.39 -4.59 -16.91
N CYS A 163 8.81 -4.63 -15.65
CA CYS A 163 9.21 -5.86 -14.96
C CYS A 163 8.10 -6.36 -14.00
N PRO A 164 8.13 -7.61 -13.52
CA PRO A 164 7.26 -8.07 -12.45
C PRO A 164 7.46 -7.26 -11.16
N PHE A 165 6.39 -6.62 -10.67
CA PHE A 165 6.42 -5.77 -9.49
C PHE A 165 5.25 -6.08 -8.55
N ILE A 166 5.44 -5.71 -7.28
CA ILE A 166 4.37 -5.61 -6.29
C ILE A 166 4.19 -4.14 -5.97
N LEU A 167 2.96 -3.66 -6.05
CA LEU A 167 2.59 -2.31 -5.64
C LEU A 167 1.66 -2.39 -4.44
N THR A 168 2.07 -1.77 -3.34
CA THR A 168 1.21 -1.61 -2.16
C THR A 168 0.76 -0.16 -2.09
N LEU A 169 -0.53 0.07 -2.27
CA LEU A 169 -1.15 1.39 -2.13
C LEU A 169 -1.86 1.45 -0.79
N THR A 170 -1.45 2.40 0.06
CA THR A 170 -2.14 2.67 1.32
C THR A 170 -3.03 3.90 1.13
N LEU A 171 -4.34 3.69 1.15
CA LEU A 171 -5.32 4.77 1.14
C LEU A 171 -5.73 5.07 2.57
N VAL A 172 -5.48 6.29 3.02
CA VAL A 172 -5.97 6.79 4.30
C VAL A 172 -7.11 7.75 3.98
N VAL A 173 -8.34 7.38 4.35
CA VAL A 173 -9.47 8.31 4.32
C VAL A 173 -9.37 9.13 5.60
N GLU A 174 -9.04 10.41 5.47
CA GLU A 174 -9.08 11.32 6.60
C GLU A 174 -10.54 11.61 6.98
N ASP A 175 -10.86 11.44 8.25
CA ASP A 175 -12.12 11.91 8.80
C ASP A 175 -12.08 13.44 8.86
N GLN A 176 -12.69 14.08 7.86
CA GLN A 176 -12.72 15.54 7.74
C GLN A 176 -13.17 16.23 9.03
N VAL A 177 -14.11 15.64 9.78
CA VAL A 177 -14.63 16.23 11.03
C VAL A 177 -13.57 16.20 12.12
N LYS A 178 -12.85 15.08 12.25
CA LYS A 178 -11.76 14.92 13.21
C LYS A 178 -10.57 15.82 12.87
N THR A 179 -10.18 15.89 11.59
CA THR A 179 -9.10 16.76 11.11
C THR A 179 -9.43 18.23 11.35
N HIS A 180 -10.67 18.66 11.05
CA HIS A 180 -11.13 20.02 11.32
C HIS A 180 -11.18 20.32 12.83
N SER A 181 -11.61 19.37 13.67
CA SER A 181 -11.60 19.52 15.14
C SER A 181 -10.18 19.67 15.70
N GLU A 182 -9.22 18.86 15.21
CA GLU A 182 -7.82 18.95 15.63
C GLU A 182 -7.17 20.26 15.16
N ALA A 183 -7.41 20.67 13.91
CA ALA A 183 -6.96 21.95 13.37
C ALA A 183 -7.51 23.13 14.18
N ASN A 184 -8.80 23.08 14.56
CA ASN A 184 -9.41 24.09 15.44
C ASN A 184 -8.75 24.16 16.80
N LEU A 185 -8.48 23.02 17.44
CA LEU A 185 -7.83 22.97 18.75
C LEU A 185 -6.41 23.54 18.70
N LYS A 186 -5.62 23.13 17.70
CA LYS A 186 -4.25 23.63 17.48
C LYS A 186 -4.24 25.13 17.18
N TYR A 187 -5.15 25.59 16.31
CA TYR A 187 -5.31 27.02 16.04
C TYR A 187 -5.66 27.80 17.30
N MET A 188 -6.65 27.37 18.09
CA MET A 188 -7.06 28.08 19.30
C MET A 188 -5.94 28.16 20.34
N ASP A 189 -5.11 27.13 20.47
CA ASP A 189 -3.95 27.14 21.37
C ASP A 189 -2.85 28.10 20.88
N LEU A 190 -2.52 28.02 19.59
CA LEU A 190 -1.52 28.89 18.96
C LEU A 190 -1.96 30.36 18.89
N GLU A 191 -3.25 30.63 18.67
CA GLU A 191 -3.83 31.98 18.68
C GLU A 191 -3.77 32.60 20.09
N LYS A 192 -3.98 31.79 21.14
CA LYS A 192 -3.80 32.26 22.52
C LYS A 192 -2.33 32.56 22.80
N LYS A 193 -1.42 31.68 22.39
CA LYS A 193 0.03 31.86 22.59
C LYS A 193 0.58 33.04 21.79
N SER A 194 0.13 33.24 20.55
CA SER A 194 0.55 34.35 19.70
C SER A 194 0.19 35.72 20.27
N LYS A 195 -0.93 35.82 21.01
CA LYS A 195 -1.38 37.06 21.67
C LYS A 195 -0.72 37.34 23.03
N THR A 196 0.17 36.47 23.50
CA THR A 196 0.88 36.64 24.79
C THR A 196 2.33 37.04 24.59
N SER A 197 3.01 37.42 25.69
CA SER A 197 4.46 37.67 25.69
C SER A 197 5.31 36.51 25.15
N TYR A 198 4.74 35.30 25.08
CA TYR A 198 5.38 34.11 24.49
C TYR A 198 5.77 34.33 23.02
N ALA A 199 4.93 35.01 22.23
CA ALA A 199 5.19 35.29 20.82
C ALA A 199 6.41 36.20 20.61
N LYS A 200 6.72 37.07 21.57
CA LYS A 200 7.91 37.95 21.53
C LYS A 200 9.21 37.15 21.61
N TRP A 201 9.18 35.98 22.26
CA TRP A 201 10.34 35.09 22.42
C TRP A 201 10.39 33.99 21.36
N PHE A 202 9.24 33.60 20.79
CA PHE A 202 9.13 32.56 19.77
C PHE A 202 8.32 33.05 18.54
N PRO A 203 8.98 33.72 17.57
CA PRO A 203 8.32 34.28 16.38
C PRO A 203 7.70 33.22 15.45
N SER A 204 8.11 31.95 15.56
CA SER A 204 7.52 30.85 14.78
C SER A 204 6.05 30.60 15.12
N VAL A 205 5.61 30.96 16.32
CA VAL A 205 4.24 30.74 16.82
C VAL A 205 3.21 31.54 16.01
N GLU A 206 3.55 32.75 15.56
CA GLU A 206 2.66 33.55 14.70
C GLU A 206 2.52 32.94 13.29
N LYS A 207 3.62 32.39 12.74
CA LYS A 207 3.58 31.70 11.44
C LYS A 207 2.77 30.42 11.52
N GLU A 208 3.00 29.60 12.54
CA GLU A 208 2.24 28.39 12.79
C GLU A 208 0.75 28.70 13.01
N ALA A 209 0.41 29.73 13.81
CA ALA A 209 -0.99 30.14 14.01
C ALA A 209 -1.67 30.53 12.69
N LYS A 210 -0.95 31.20 11.79
CA LYS A 210 -1.45 31.58 10.46
C LYS A 210 -1.67 30.35 9.57
N GLU A 211 -0.70 29.44 9.50
CA GLU A 211 -0.79 28.20 8.73
C GLU A 211 -1.96 27.31 9.19
N TRP A 212 -2.12 27.13 10.50
CA TRP A 212 -3.26 26.40 11.07
C TRP A 212 -4.60 27.12 10.85
N GLY A 213 -4.60 28.46 10.78
CA GLY A 213 -5.78 29.26 10.45
C GLY A 213 -6.22 29.09 9.00
N GLU A 214 -5.27 29.00 8.05
CA GLU A 214 -5.54 28.72 6.64
C GLU A 214 -6.04 27.28 6.43
N LEU A 215 -5.47 26.31 7.15
CA LEU A 215 -5.91 24.90 7.15
C LEU A 215 -7.34 24.71 7.66
N ARG A 216 -7.80 25.53 8.61
CA ARG A 216 -9.17 25.51 9.13
C ARG A 216 -10.23 25.92 8.11
N GLN A 217 -9.87 26.80 7.16
CA GLN A 217 -10.82 27.33 6.17
C GLN A 217 -10.96 26.43 4.93
N ARG A 218 -10.17 25.36 4.82
CA ARG A 218 -10.22 24.36 3.75
C ARG A 218 -11.08 23.17 4.16
#